data_AF-A0A7R9L0S4-F1
#
_entry.id   AF-A0A7R9L0S4-F1
#
_cell.length_a   1.000
_cell.length_b   1.000
_cell.length_c   1.000
_cell.angle_alpha   90.00
_cell.angle_beta   90.00
_cell.angle_gamma   90.00
#
_symmetry.space_group_name_H-M   'P 1'
#
loop_
_entity.id
_entity.type
_entity.pdbx_description
1 polymer ?
#
loop_
_entity_poly.entity_id
_entity_poly.type
_entity_poly.pdbx_seq_one_letter_code
_entity_poly.pdbx_strand_id
1 'polypeptide(L)'
;NISSAIGEAPIPLYTTYGASKAFHTFLSEALSIEYESKGIYIQTVSPNQVSTKITTNVTLPIIAVTPEDFVSAAIRTVGIEHYTNGHWKHKLFAYFTHWGITILGQRLYMKVAMKASLDMRQQYYTLNNLNDG
;
A
#
# COMPACT_ATOMS: atom_id res chain seq x y z
N ASN A 1 -2.76 -13.04 -3.51
CA ASN A 1 -1.59 -12.26 -3.99
C ASN A 1 -1.39 -11.03 -3.12
N ILE A 2 -0.19 -10.82 -2.56
CA ILE A 2 0.12 -9.68 -1.67
C ILE A 2 0.82 -8.56 -2.46
N SER A 3 0.10 -7.49 -2.74
CA SER A 3 0.60 -6.27 -3.38
C SER A 3 0.96 -5.20 -2.33
N SER A 4 0.72 -3.91 -2.62
CA SER A 4 0.91 -2.77 -1.73
C SER A 4 0.16 -1.55 -2.25
N ALA A 5 -0.35 -0.71 -1.35
CA ALA A 5 -0.93 0.58 -1.70
C ALA A 5 0.06 1.54 -2.38
N ILE A 6 1.38 1.34 -2.20
CA ILE A 6 2.42 2.10 -2.92
C ILE A 6 2.39 1.83 -4.44
N GLY A 7 1.75 0.74 -4.88
CA GLY A 7 1.52 0.45 -6.29
C GLY A 7 0.26 1.12 -6.89
N GLU A 8 -0.57 1.79 -6.08
CA GLU A 8 -1.83 2.39 -6.55
C GLU A 8 -1.65 3.79 -7.16
N ALA A 9 -0.59 4.49 -6.78
CA ALA A 9 -0.23 5.80 -7.31
C ALA A 9 1.29 6.00 -7.27
N PRO A 10 1.86 6.90 -8.09
CA PRO A 10 3.28 7.22 -8.02
C PRO A 10 3.62 7.85 -6.66
N ILE A 11 4.53 7.20 -5.91
CA ILE A 11 5.08 7.72 -4.65
C ILE A 11 6.60 7.92 -4.81
N PRO A 12 7.11 9.17 -4.76
CA PRO A 12 8.55 9.42 -4.83
C PRO A 12 9.33 8.68 -3.74
N LEU A 13 10.57 8.31 -4.05
CA LEU A 13 11.47 7.47 -3.24
C LEU A 13 11.06 5.98 -3.09
N TYR A 14 9.94 5.56 -3.69
CA TYR A 14 9.51 4.16 -3.72
C TYR A 14 9.32 3.64 -5.16
N THR A 15 9.93 4.27 -6.17
CA THR A 15 9.62 4.05 -7.59
C THR A 15 9.70 2.59 -8.03
N THR A 16 10.81 1.90 -7.78
CA THR A 16 10.98 0.48 -8.16
C THR A 16 10.02 -0.43 -7.43
N TYR A 17 9.82 -0.19 -6.13
CA TYR A 17 8.90 -0.97 -5.30
C TYR A 17 7.45 -0.77 -5.76
N GLY A 18 7.02 0.48 -5.92
CA GLY A 18 5.69 0.83 -6.40
C GLY A 18 5.42 0.28 -7.79
N ALA A 19 6.35 0.39 -8.73
CA ALA A 19 6.22 -0.18 -10.07
C ALA A 19 6.07 -1.71 -10.04
N SER A 20 6.86 -2.40 -9.21
CA SER A 20 6.74 -3.86 -9.03
C SER A 20 5.37 -4.24 -8.46
N LYS A 21 4.85 -3.46 -7.50
CA LYS A 21 3.55 -3.70 -6.89
C LYS A 21 2.38 -3.37 -7.83
N ALA A 22 2.49 -2.31 -8.63
CA ALA A 22 1.53 -2.00 -9.68
C ALA A 22 1.45 -3.13 -10.72
N PHE A 23 2.59 -3.63 -11.19
CA PHE A 23 2.65 -4.80 -12.08
C PHE A 23 1.99 -6.02 -11.43
N HIS A 24 2.32 -6.32 -10.18
CA HIS A 24 1.77 -7.48 -9.47
C HIS A 24 0.25 -7.37 -9.29
N THR A 25 -0.26 -6.18 -8.96
CA THR A 25 -1.71 -5.91 -8.89
C THR A 25 -2.38 -6.16 -10.24
N PHE A 26 -1.87 -5.52 -11.29
CA PHE A 26 -2.40 -5.63 -12.65
C PHE A 26 -2.44 -7.10 -13.13
N LEU A 27 -1.34 -7.82 -12.96
CA LEU A 27 -1.25 -9.25 -13.31
C LEU A 27 -2.26 -10.09 -12.52
N SER A 28 -2.37 -9.86 -11.21
CA SER A 28 -3.21 -10.67 -10.33
C SER A 28 -4.70 -10.48 -10.61
N GLU A 29 -5.13 -9.26 -10.88
CA GLU A 29 -6.53 -8.96 -11.21
C GLU A 29 -6.92 -9.57 -12.56
N ALA A 30 -6.06 -9.46 -13.59
CA ALA A 30 -6.31 -10.11 -14.88
C ALA A 30 -6.45 -11.63 -14.72
N LEU A 31 -5.51 -12.27 -14.01
CA LEU A 31 -5.56 -13.71 -13.75
C LEU A 31 -6.81 -14.13 -12.97
N SER A 32 -7.33 -13.28 -12.07
CA SER A 32 -8.52 -13.61 -11.29
C SER A 32 -9.75 -13.88 -12.17
N ILE A 33 -9.88 -13.14 -13.28
CA ILE A 33 -10.96 -13.32 -14.25
C ILE A 33 -10.65 -14.47 -15.23
N GLU A 34 -9.41 -14.55 -15.72
CA GLU A 34 -8.99 -15.62 -16.66
C GLU A 34 -9.16 -17.03 -16.08
N TYR A 35 -9.03 -17.18 -14.77
CA TYR A 35 -9.09 -18.46 -14.07
C TYR A 35 -10.41 -18.70 -13.33
N GLU A 36 -11.34 -17.74 -13.35
CA GLU A 36 -12.64 -17.87 -12.67
C GLU A 36 -13.44 -19.07 -13.16
N SER A 37 -13.54 -19.25 -14.48
CA SER A 37 -14.23 -20.39 -15.11
C SER A 37 -13.63 -21.76 -14.78
N LYS A 38 -12.39 -21.78 -14.28
CA LYS A 38 -11.68 -23.00 -13.84
C LYS A 38 -11.88 -23.27 -12.35
N GLY A 39 -12.73 -22.51 -11.67
CA GLY A 39 -12.99 -22.63 -10.24
C GLY A 39 -11.83 -22.16 -9.36
N ILE A 40 -10.89 -21.38 -9.89
CA ILE A 40 -9.74 -20.87 -9.15
C ILE A 40 -10.02 -19.41 -8.75
N TYR A 41 -10.11 -19.19 -7.44
CA TYR A 41 -10.27 -17.86 -6.87
C TYR A 41 -8.91 -17.21 -6.60
N ILE A 42 -8.68 -16.02 -7.16
CA ILE A 42 -7.50 -15.20 -6.92
C ILE A 42 -7.95 -13.87 -6.32
N GLN A 43 -7.39 -13.53 -5.17
CA GLN A 43 -7.57 -12.22 -4.54
C GLN A 43 -6.24 -11.47 -4.46
N THR A 44 -6.27 -10.20 -4.81
CA THR A 44 -5.18 -9.24 -4.62
C THR A 44 -5.42 -8.45 -3.34
N VAL A 45 -4.46 -8.47 -2.43
CA VAL A 45 -4.48 -7.68 -1.19
C VAL A 45 -3.39 -6.62 -1.27
N SER A 46 -3.76 -5.34 -1.24
CA SER A 46 -2.89 -4.17 -1.33
C SER A 46 -2.83 -3.44 0.01
N PRO A 47 -2.07 -3.94 1.00
CA PRO A 47 -2.02 -3.32 2.31
C PRO A 47 -1.35 -1.94 2.29
N ASN A 48 -1.75 -1.12 3.27
CA ASN A 48 -0.96 0.01 3.76
C ASN A 48 -0.07 -0.47 4.93
N GLN A 49 0.35 0.42 5.82
CA GLN A 49 1.34 0.13 6.86
C GLN A 49 0.84 -0.93 7.87
N VAL A 50 1.45 -2.12 7.84
CA VAL A 50 1.24 -3.19 8.83
C VAL A 50 2.52 -3.35 9.62
N SER A 51 2.46 -3.29 10.95
CA SER A 51 3.61 -3.32 11.87
C SER A 51 4.36 -4.66 11.82
N THR A 52 5.18 -4.84 10.79
CA THR A 52 6.01 -6.02 10.51
C THR A 52 7.49 -5.67 10.58
N LYS A 53 8.37 -6.68 10.52
CA LYS A 53 9.83 -6.46 10.45
C LYS A 53 10.26 -5.60 9.26
N ILE A 54 9.50 -5.65 8.15
CA ILE A 54 9.76 -4.88 6.92
C ILE A 54 9.40 -3.41 7.09
N THR A 55 8.39 -3.10 7.91
CA THR A 55 8.03 -1.74 8.29
C THR A 55 8.69 -1.41 9.63
N THR A 56 10.03 -1.40 9.64
CA THR A 56 10.80 -1.30 10.88
C THR A 56 10.55 0.02 11.63
N ASN A 57 10.02 1.04 10.93
CA ASN A 57 9.58 2.31 11.52
C ASN A 57 8.13 2.61 11.09
N VAL A 58 7.20 2.55 12.04
CA VAL A 58 5.81 3.00 11.82
C VAL A 58 5.78 4.52 11.84
N THR A 59 5.69 5.11 10.66
CA THR A 59 5.68 6.55 10.43
C THR A 59 4.29 7.16 10.50
N LEU A 60 3.22 6.37 10.30
CA LEU A 60 1.83 6.84 10.37
C LEU A 60 0.98 5.98 11.32
N PRO A 61 1.02 6.23 12.64
CA PRO A 61 0.31 5.43 13.64
C PRO A 61 -1.21 5.33 13.43
N ILE A 62 -1.82 6.35 12.80
CA ILE A 62 -3.28 6.42 12.59
C ILE A 62 -3.76 5.37 11.60
N ILE A 63 -2.94 5.04 10.59
CA ILE A 63 -3.28 4.05 9.56
C ILE A 63 -2.66 2.68 9.82
N ALA A 64 -1.68 2.62 10.73
CA ALA A 64 -0.98 1.40 11.07
C ALA A 64 -1.89 0.40 11.81
N VAL A 65 -1.71 -0.87 11.49
CA VAL A 65 -2.40 -2.00 12.14
C VAL A 65 -1.40 -3.08 12.53
N THR A 66 -1.72 -3.88 13.54
CA THR A 66 -0.90 -5.04 13.90
C THR A 66 -1.09 -6.15 12.86
N PRO A 67 -0.11 -7.06 12.69
CA PRO A 67 -0.26 -8.21 11.79
C PRO A 67 -1.49 -9.06 12.12
N GLU A 68 -1.78 -9.28 13.41
CA GLU A 68 -2.90 -10.13 13.85
C GLU A 68 -4.25 -9.51 13.49
N ASP A 69 -4.40 -8.20 13.71
CA ASP A 69 -5.60 -7.44 13.34
C ASP A 69 -5.77 -7.38 11.82
N PHE A 70 -4.67 -7.12 11.10
CA PHE A 70 -4.66 -7.12 9.65
C PHE A 70 -5.07 -8.47 9.05
N VAL A 71 -4.48 -9.57 9.52
CA VAL A 71 -4.81 -10.93 9.02
C VAL A 71 -6.26 -11.27 9.32
N SER A 72 -6.73 -10.96 10.53
CA SER A 72 -8.12 -11.22 10.94
C SER A 72 -9.12 -10.46 10.07
N ALA A 73 -8.82 -9.22 9.69
CA ALA A 73 -9.65 -8.43 8.77
C ALA A 73 -9.52 -8.92 7.32
N ALA A 74 -8.30 -9.21 6.85
CA ALA A 74 -8.05 -9.58 5.47
C ALA A 74 -8.70 -10.92 5.10
N ILE A 75 -8.64 -11.92 5.98
CA ILE A 75 -9.28 -13.23 5.74
C ILE A 75 -10.79 -13.09 5.52
N ARG A 76 -11.45 -12.15 6.21
CA ARG A 76 -12.89 -11.91 6.05
C ARG A 76 -13.28 -11.37 4.67
N THR A 77 -12.32 -10.92 3.86
CA THR A 77 -12.57 -10.44 2.49
C THR A 77 -12.49 -11.55 1.44
N VAL A 78 -11.92 -12.71 1.80
CA VAL A 78 -11.73 -13.84 0.87
C VAL A 78 -13.09 -14.34 0.40
N GLY A 79 -13.25 -14.48 -0.93
CA GLY A 79 -14.50 -14.88 -1.57
C GLY A 79 -15.51 -13.74 -1.75
N ILE A 80 -15.20 -12.52 -1.29
CA ILE A 80 -16.08 -11.35 -1.41
C ILE A 80 -15.48 -10.32 -2.37
N GLU A 81 -14.17 -10.08 -2.27
CA GLU A 81 -13.48 -9.04 -3.03
C GLU A 81 -12.29 -9.62 -3.80
N HIS A 82 -12.26 -9.46 -5.12
CA HIS A 82 -11.07 -9.84 -5.92
C HIS A 82 -9.87 -8.90 -5.69
N TYR A 83 -10.13 -7.66 -5.26
CA TYR A 83 -9.12 -6.68 -4.89
C TYR A 83 -9.53 -5.98 -3.58
N THR A 84 -8.59 -5.86 -2.63
CA THR A 84 -8.87 -5.24 -1.32
C THR A 84 -7.62 -4.65 -0.67
N ASN A 85 -7.76 -3.66 0.23
CA ASN A 85 -6.65 -3.21 1.09
C ASN A 85 -6.52 -4.03 2.39
N GLY A 86 -7.35 -5.06 2.57
CA GLY A 86 -7.28 -6.04 3.67
C GLY A 86 -7.73 -5.53 5.04
N HIS A 87 -7.86 -4.22 5.24
CA HIS A 87 -8.35 -3.62 6.47
C HIS A 87 -9.10 -2.31 6.20
N TRP A 88 -10.15 -2.00 6.96
CA TRP A 88 -11.00 -0.82 6.71
C TRP A 88 -10.23 0.51 6.84
N LYS A 89 -9.30 0.62 7.81
CA LYS A 89 -8.40 1.80 7.93
C LYS A 89 -7.59 2.02 6.65
N HIS A 90 -7.11 0.94 6.04
CA HIS A 90 -6.33 1.02 4.81
C HIS A 90 -7.21 1.44 3.63
N LYS A 91 -8.44 0.91 3.53
CA LYS A 91 -9.40 1.34 2.50
C LYS A 91 -9.74 2.82 2.63
N LEU A 92 -9.97 3.29 3.85
CA LEU A 92 -10.26 4.70 4.13
C LEU A 92 -9.08 5.60 3.73
N PHE A 93 -7.86 5.19 4.06
CA PHE A 93 -6.66 5.93 3.66
C PHE A 93 -6.44 5.95 2.14
N ALA A 94 -6.66 4.82 1.46
CA ALA A 94 -6.61 4.73 0.00
C ALA A 94 -7.64 5.68 -0.65
N TYR A 95 -8.87 5.72 -0.12
CA TYR A 95 -9.91 6.65 -0.56
C TYR A 95 -9.47 8.12 -0.44
N PHE A 96 -8.96 8.54 0.72
CA PHE A 96 -8.47 9.92 0.90
C PHE A 96 -7.27 10.25 0.02
N THR A 97 -6.39 9.28 -0.21
CA THR A 97 -5.23 9.45 -1.09
C THR A 97 -5.68 9.70 -2.52
N HIS A 98 -6.61 8.88 -3.03
CA HIS A 98 -7.19 9.06 -4.36
C HIS A 98 -7.89 10.43 -4.49
N TRP A 99 -8.70 10.80 -3.49
CA TRP A 99 -9.40 12.09 -3.48
C TRP A 99 -8.43 13.28 -3.47
N GLY A 100 -7.36 13.19 -2.68
CA GLY A 100 -6.30 14.20 -2.62
C GLY A 100 -5.58 14.41 -3.95
N ILE A 101 -5.29 13.33 -4.68
CA ILE A 101 -4.69 13.41 -6.04
C ILE A 101 -5.63 14.16 -6.99
N THR A 102 -6.92 13.85 -6.96
CA THR A 102 -7.92 14.47 -7.83
C THR A 102 -8.11 15.96 -7.53
N ILE A 103 -8.06 16.37 -6.26
CA ILE A 103 -8.27 17.77 -5.85
C ILE A 103 -7.03 18.63 -6.04
N LEU A 104 -5.87 18.16 -5.59
CA LEU A 104 -4.63 18.94 -5.63
C LEU A 104 -4.00 18.94 -7.04
N GLY A 105 -4.36 17.96 -7.87
CA GLY A 105 -3.70 17.67 -9.12
C GLY A 105 -2.37 16.93 -8.90
N GLN A 106 -2.01 16.09 -9.88
CA GLN A 106 -0.88 15.17 -9.77
C GLN A 106 0.44 15.88 -9.41
N ARG A 107 0.75 17.01 -10.04
CA ARG A 107 2.04 17.71 -9.82
C ARG A 107 2.19 18.24 -8.39
N LEU A 108 1.12 18.78 -7.81
CA LEU A 108 1.15 19.30 -6.44
C LEU A 108 1.18 18.14 -5.44
N TYR A 109 0.35 17.12 -5.66
CA TYR A 109 0.35 15.91 -4.85
C TYR A 109 1.75 15.27 -4.80
N MET A 110 2.42 15.12 -5.94
CA MET A 110 3.77 14.55 -6.02
C MET A 110 4.82 15.36 -5.23
N LYS A 111 4.69 16.69 -5.17
CA LYS A 111 5.58 17.52 -4.34
C LYS A 111 5.33 17.30 -2.84
N VAL A 112 4.07 17.20 -2.44
CA VAL A 112 3.69 16.89 -1.04
C VAL A 112 4.17 15.49 -0.66
N ALA A 113 3.93 14.50 -1.51
CA ALA A 113 4.38 13.12 -1.32
C ALA A 113 5.91 13.03 -1.26
N MET A 114 6.64 13.76 -2.11
CA MET A 114 8.12 13.82 -2.06
C MET A 114 8.61 14.34 -0.71
N LYS A 115 8.02 15.44 -0.20
CA LYS A 115 8.38 15.99 1.11
C LYS A 115 8.11 14.97 2.21
N ALA A 116 6.92 14.35 2.22
CA ALA A 116 6.58 13.33 3.20
C ALA A 116 7.52 12.13 3.15
N SER A 117 7.89 11.64 1.96
CA SER A 117 8.86 10.56 1.78
C SER A 117 10.26 10.93 2.29
N LEU A 118 10.70 12.16 2.07
CA LEU A 118 11.98 12.67 2.62
C LEU A 118 11.93 12.77 4.14
N ASP A 119 10.84 13.28 4.72
CA ASP A 119 10.66 13.36 6.17
C ASP A 119 10.68 11.94 6.81
N MET A 120 10.00 10.97 6.18
CA MET A 120 10.04 9.57 6.61
C MET A 120 11.45 8.96 6.51
N ARG A 121 12.18 9.25 5.42
CA ARG A 121 13.57 8.84 5.26
C ARG A 121 14.42 9.43 6.38
N GLN A 122 14.37 10.74 6.59
CA GLN A 122 15.15 11.43 7.61
C GLN A 122 14.86 10.90 9.02
N GLN A 123 13.60 10.64 9.34
CA GLN A 123 13.20 10.00 10.59
C GLN A 123 13.83 8.62 10.74
N TYR A 124 13.85 7.81 9.67
CA TYR A 124 14.52 6.50 9.67
C TYR A 124 16.02 6.62 9.95
N TYR A 125 16.73 7.55 9.29
CA TYR A 125 18.16 7.77 9.54
C TYR A 125 18.43 8.19 10.99
N THR A 126 17.60 9.09 11.52
CA THR A 126 17.73 9.61 12.89
C THR A 126 17.52 8.51 13.94
N LEU A 127 16.48 7.67 13.78
CA LEU A 127 16.19 6.56 14.71
C LEU A 127 17.28 5.48 14.72
N ASN A 128 18.02 5.33 13.61
CA ASN A 128 19.05 4.32 13.46
C ASN A 128 20.49 4.88 13.61
N ASN A 129 20.65 6.16 13.98
CA ASN A 129 21.95 6.84 14.06
C ASN A 129 22.78 6.71 12.77
N LEU A 130 22.11 6.83 11.62
CA LEU A 130 22.72 6.76 10.29
C LEU A 130 22.87 8.17 9.71
N ASN A 131 23.85 8.38 8.83
CA ASN A 131 23.99 9.61 8.06
C ASN A 131 23.25 9.50 6.73
N ASP A 132 22.41 10.48 6.41
CA ASP A 132 21.83 10.61 5.08
C ASP A 132 22.91 11.16 4.15
N GLY A 133 23.51 10.28 3.34
CA GLY A 133 24.70 10.55 2.52
C GLY A 133 24.46 11.48 1.35
#